data_AF-A0A7X8Q2U6-F1
#
_entry.id   AF-A0A7X8Q2U6-F1
#
_cell.length_a   1.000
_cell.length_b   1.000
_cell.length_c   1.000
_cell.angle_alpha   90.00
_cell.angle_beta   90.00
_cell.angle_gamma   90.00
#
_symmetry.space_group_name_H-M   'P 1'
#
loop_
_entity.id
_entity.type
_entity.pdbx_description
1 polymer ?
#
loop_
_entity_poly.entity_id
_entity_poly.type
_entity_poly.pdbx_seq_one_letter_code
_entity_poly.pdbx_strand_id
1 'polypeptide(L)' 'MRKISPAEMLQLRELLQMETNSLAKAKVVEPLVQDPELKTQIASGILAGEARIKGIQQFITEHQLVEVEVQH' A
#
# COMPACT_ATOMS: atom_id res chain seq x y z
N MET A 1 14.60 17.47 -2.99
CA MET A 1 13.87 16.37 -2.32
C MET A 1 14.88 15.26 -2.00
N ARG A 2 14.80 14.59 -0.84
CA ARG A 2 15.76 13.52 -0.49
C ARG A 2 15.60 12.34 -1.45
N LYS A 3 16.71 11.86 -2.01
CA LYS A 3 16.73 10.63 -2.83
C LYS A 3 16.44 9.44 -1.92
N ILE A 4 15.51 8.57 -2.33
CA ILE A 4 15.25 7.31 -1.65
C ILE A 4 16.44 6.38 -1.91
N SER A 5 17.07 5.89 -0.85
CA SER A 5 18.15 4.91 -0.93
C SER A 5 17.61 3.55 -1.39
N PRO A 6 18.46 2.67 -1.96
CA PRO A 6 18.04 1.32 -2.33
C PRO A 6 17.42 0.53 -1.17
N ALA A 7 17.91 0.74 0.06
CA ALA A 7 17.38 0.10 1.26
C ALA A 7 15.96 0.59 1.61
N GLU A 8 15.71 1.90 1.54
CA GLU A 8 14.38 2.47 1.75
C GLU A 8 13.40 2.02 0.65
N MET A 9 13.86 1.91 -0.61
CA MET A 9 13.06 1.38 -1.71
C MET A 9 12.64 -0.08 -1.48
N LEU A 10 13.56 -0.91 -0.97
CA LEU A 10 13.24 -2.29 -0.63
C LEU A 10 12.18 -2.36 0.48
N GLN A 11 12.34 -1.57 1.54
CA GLN A 11 11.38 -1.49 2.65
C GLN A 11 9.99 -1.03 2.19
N LEU A 12 9.92 -0.04 1.29
CA LEU A 12 8.66 0.44 0.72
C LEU A 12 7.95 -0.64 -0.12
N ARG A 13 8.70 -1.46 -0.86
CA ARG A 13 8.16 -2.59 -1.61
C ARG A 13 7.64 -3.69 -0.68
N GLU A 14 8.37 -4.01 0.37
CA GLU A 14 7.94 -4.98 1.38
C GLU A 14 6.65 -4.51 2.08
N LEU A 15 6.58 -3.23 2.46
CA LEU A 15 5.39 -2.63 3.05
C LEU A 15 4.19 -2.69 2.10
N LEU A 16 4.40 -2.34 0.81
CA LEU A 16 3.35 -2.42 -0.21
C LEU A 16 2.83 -3.85 -0.38
N GLN A 17 3.73 -4.84 -0.40
CA GLN A 17 3.37 -6.25 -0.52
C GLN A 17 2.59 -6.74 0.70
N MET A 18 3.03 -6.37 1.91
CA MET A 18 2.35 -6.72 3.16
C MET A 18 0.93 -6.15 3.20
N GLU A 19 0.76 -4.87 2.84
CA GLU A 19 -0.53 -4.21 2.85
C GLU A 19 -1.48 -4.83 1.81
N THR A 20 -0.98 -5.09 0.60
CA THR A 20 -1.73 -5.74 -0.47
C THR A 20 -2.22 -7.14 -0.05
N ASN A 21 -1.35 -7.93 0.57
CA ASN A 21 -1.70 -9.26 1.06
C ASN A 21 -2.74 -9.20 2.18
N SER A 22 -2.62 -8.23 3.08
CA SER A 22 -3.56 -8.02 4.19
C SER A 22 -4.93 -7.60 3.68
N LEU A 23 -4.98 -6.68 2.70
CA LEU A 23 -6.22 -6.25 2.06
C LEU A 23 -6.94 -7.41 1.35
N ALA A 24 -6.18 -8.23 0.60
CA ALA A 24 -6.75 -9.41 -0.06
C ALA A 24 -7.42 -10.36 0.93
N LYS A 25 -6.76 -10.63 2.07
CA LYS A 25 -7.33 -11.44 3.15
C LYS A 25 -8.59 -10.80 3.74
N ALA A 26 -8.54 -9.51 4.05
CA ALA A 26 -9.68 -8.79 4.62
C ALA A 26 -10.92 -8.86 3.72
N LYS A 27 -10.75 -8.67 2.41
CA LYS A 27 -11.85 -8.77 1.42
C LYS A 27 -12.47 -10.17 1.33
N VAL A 28 -11.68 -11.22 1.56
CA VAL A 28 -12.19 -12.60 1.59
C VAL A 28 -12.89 -12.90 2.92
N VAL A 29 -12.41 -12.34 4.02
CA VAL A 29 -12.95 -12.58 5.37
C VAL A 29 -14.23 -11.79 5.63
N GLU A 30 -14.34 -10.54 5.17
CA GLU A 30 -15.49 -9.66 5.36
C GLU A 30 -16.86 -10.33 5.12
N PRO A 31 -17.09 -11.07 4.01
CA PRO A 31 -18.39 -11.68 3.76
C PRO A 31 -18.68 -12.90 4.65
N LEU A 32 -17.66 -13.48 5.29
CA LEU A 32 -17.79 -14.63 6.20
C LEU A 32 -18.17 -14.20 7.62
N VAL A 33 -18.01 -12.91 7.95
CA VAL A 33 -18.32 -12.36 9.28
C VAL A 33 -19.81 -12.10 9.42
N GLN A 34 -20.40 -12.67 10.48
CA GLN A 34 -21.82 -12.52 10.77
C GLN A 34 -22.12 -11.36 11.74
N ASP A 35 -21.15 -10.99 12.57
CA ASP A 35 -21.29 -9.86 13.50
C ASP A 35 -21.32 -8.53 12.72
N PRO A 36 -22.42 -7.76 12.77
CA PRO A 36 -22.56 -6.55 11.94
C PRO A 36 -21.57 -5.43 12.30
N GLU A 37 -21.21 -5.31 13.58
CA GLU A 37 -20.27 -4.29 14.03
C GLU A 37 -18.86 -4.61 13.55
N LEU A 38 -18.42 -5.86 13.72
CA LEU A 38 -17.16 -6.36 13.20
C LEU A 38 -17.08 -6.27 11.68
N LYS A 39 -18.18 -6.59 10.97
CA LYS A 39 -18.25 -6.45 9.51
C LYS A 39 -18.04 -4.99 9.08
N THR A 40 -18.67 -4.05 9.78
CA THR A 40 -18.50 -2.61 9.53
C THR A 40 -17.06 -2.17 9.76
N GLN A 41 -16.43 -2.62 10.85
CA GLN A 41 -15.03 -2.32 11.14
C GLN A 41 -14.09 -2.88 10.07
N ILE A 42 -14.34 -4.11 9.58
CA ILE A 42 -13.54 -4.70 8.50
C ILE A 42 -13.73 -3.89 7.19
N ALA A 43 -14.95 -3.49 6.85
CA ALA A 43 -15.21 -2.66 5.67
C ALA A 43 -14.48 -1.31 5.74
N SER A 44 -14.51 -0.63 6.89
CA SER A 44 -13.71 0.58 7.11
C SER A 44 -12.20 0.31 7.01
N GLY A 45 -11.74 -0.82 7.54
CA GLY A 45 -10.34 -1.26 7.43
C GLY A 45 -9.90 -1.51 5.99
N ILE A 46 -10.76 -2.12 5.16
CA ILE A 46 -10.54 -2.34 3.73
C ILE A 46 -10.34 -1.00 3.00
N LEU A 47 -11.24 -0.03 3.23
CA LEU A 47 -11.14 1.30 2.62
C LEU A 47 -9.85 2.02 3.03
N ALA A 48 -9.48 1.93 4.31
CA ALA A 48 -8.24 2.51 4.81
C ALA A 48 -7.00 1.81 4.20
N GLY A 49 -7.05 0.49 4.02
CA GLY A 49 -5.99 -0.27 3.35
C GLY A 49 -5.81 0.11 1.89
N GLU A 50 -6.91 0.28 1.14
CA GLU A 50 -6.87 0.77 -0.24
C GLU A 50 -6.22 2.16 -0.33
N ALA A 51 -6.58 3.07 0.58
CA ALA A 51 -5.98 4.40 0.65
C ALA A 51 -4.47 4.33 0.94
N ARG A 52 -4.03 3.45 1.87
CA ARG A 52 -2.60 3.25 2.18
C ARG A 52 -1.83 2.69 0.98
N ILE A 53 -2.35 1.68 0.31
CA ILE A 53 -1.73 1.10 -0.90
C ILE A 53 -1.53 2.19 -1.94
N LYS A 54 -2.58 2.98 -2.22
CA LYS A 54 -2.51 4.08 -3.18
C LYS A 54 -1.46 5.12 -2.78
N GLY A 55 -1.43 5.50 -1.50
CA GLY A 55 -0.44 6.44 -0.97
C GLY A 55 1.01 5.94 -1.12
N ILE A 56 1.26 4.67 -0.81
CA ILE A 56 2.60 4.05 -0.96
C ILE A 56 2.99 4.00 -2.45
N GLN A 57 2.08 3.60 -3.34
CA GLN A 57 2.33 3.57 -4.79
C GLN A 57 2.62 4.96 -5.35
N GLN A 58 1.85 5.97 -4.93
CA GLN A 58 2.07 7.35 -5.32
C GLN A 58 3.44 7.85 -4.84
N PHE A 59 3.78 7.62 -3.57
CA PHE A 59 5.08 7.98 -3.01
C PHE A 59 6.22 7.31 -3.77
N ILE A 60 6.13 6.00 -4.04
CA ILE A 60 7.14 5.29 -4.83
C ILE A 60 7.26 5.91 -6.23
N THR A 61 6.15 6.24 -6.89
CA THR A 61 6.12 6.80 -8.25
C THR A 61 6.74 8.20 -8.30
N GLU A 62 6.33 9.09 -7.40
CA GLU A 62 6.85 10.46 -7.30
C GLU A 62 8.36 10.50 -7.03
N HIS A 63 8.88 9.50 -6.30
CA HIS A 63 10.29 9.40 -5.95
C HIS A 63 11.12 8.46 -6.85
N GLN A 64 10.48 7.69 -7.75
CA GLN A 64 11.13 6.92 -8.83
C GLN A 64 11.23 7.70 -10.15
N LEU A 65 10.64 8.90 -10.24
CA LEU A 65 11.02 9.93 -11.22
C LEU A 65 12.42 10.47 -10.86
N VAL A 66 13.41 9.58 -10.88
CA VAL A 66 14.80 9.98 -11.03
C VAL A 66 14.86 10.56 -12.43
N GLU A 67 15.15 11.87 -12.52
CA GLU A 67 15.60 12.51 -13.75
C GLU A 67 16.56 11.55 -14.42
N VAL A 68 16.13 10.99 -15.56
CA VAL A 68 17.05 10.40 -16.49
C VAL A 68 17.87 11.58 -16.98
N GLU A 69 18.96 11.90 -16.28
CA GLU A 69 20.07 12.63 -16.87
C GLU A 69 20.54 11.74 -18.01
N VAL A 70 19.95 11.96 -19.18
CA VAL A 70 20.49 11.52 -20.45
C VAL A 70 21.80 12.28 -20.57
N GLN A 71 22.89 11.64 -20.13
CA GLN A 71 24.23 12.10 -20.44
C GLN A 71 24.45 11.93 -21.94
N HIS A 72 24.31 13.02 -22.68
CA HIS A 72 24.89 13.21 -24.01
C HIS A 72 25.71 14.50 -24.01
#